data_AF-A0A960UCY2-F1
#
_entry.id   AF-A0A960UCY2-F1
#
_cell.length_a   1.000
_cell.length_b   1.000
_cell.length_c   1.000
_cell.angle_alpha   90.00
_cell.angle_beta   90.00
_cell.angle_gamma   90.00
#
_symmetry.space_group_name_H-M   'P 1'
#
loop_
_entity.id
_entity.type
_entity.pdbx_description
1 polymer ?
#
loop_
_entity_poly.entity_id
_entity_poly.type
_entity_poly.pdbx_seq_one_letter_code
_entity_poly.pdbx_strand_id
1 'polypeptide(L)'
;MKTISLSAHIGTDRKVLEELGIYDITLGMDTPLFIDPKLVSESLIPEFIDSRINIIKYFSDIIRLLKISGKSDRMRKELTKRLATKEPIGLSIGYGNKTDKGTSIPKPVA
;
A
#
# COMPACT_ATOMS: atom_id res chain seq x y z
N MET A 1 -13.14 7.12 11.56
CA MET A 1 -13.35 5.85 10.81
C MET A 1 -14.04 4.92 11.80
N LYS A 2 -15.24 4.41 11.49
CA LYS A 2 -15.93 3.47 12.39
C LYS A 2 -15.32 2.10 12.10
N THR A 3 -14.59 1.55 13.06
CA THR A 3 -14.00 0.22 12.95
C THR A 3 -15.07 -0.83 13.22
N ILE A 4 -14.93 -1.99 12.59
CA ILE A 4 -15.87 -3.11 12.69
C ILE A 4 -15.07 -4.38 12.97
N SER A 5 -15.57 -5.25 13.85
CA SER A 5 -14.97 -6.56 14.08
C SER A 5 -15.24 -7.49 12.91
N LEU A 6 -14.41 -8.52 12.72
CA LEU A 6 -14.62 -9.54 11.71
C LEU A 6 -16.00 -10.19 11.88
N SER A 7 -16.37 -10.56 13.11
CA SER A 7 -17.66 -11.15 13.47
C SER A 7 -18.84 -10.29 13.01
N ALA A 8 -18.81 -8.99 13.29
CA ALA A 8 -19.86 -8.05 12.89
C ALA A 8 -19.88 -7.82 11.37
N HIS A 9 -18.73 -7.88 10.70
CA HIS A 9 -18.65 -7.72 9.25
C HIS A 9 -19.28 -8.90 8.49
N ILE A 10 -19.09 -10.13 8.99
CA ILE A 10 -19.62 -11.35 8.37
C ILE A 10 -21.00 -11.78 8.93
N GLY A 11 -21.51 -11.06 9.93
CA GLY A 11 -22.84 -11.33 10.51
C GLY A 11 -22.90 -12.57 11.41
N THR A 12 -21.83 -12.86 12.16
CA THR A 12 -21.77 -13.99 13.10
C THR A 12 -21.46 -13.53 14.54
N ASP A 13 -21.63 -14.44 15.51
CA ASP A 13 -21.23 -14.21 16.89
C ASP A 13 -19.72 -14.43 17.04
N ARG A 14 -19.05 -13.57 17.82
CA ARG A 14 -17.63 -13.70 18.17
C ARG A 14 -17.29 -15.10 18.71
N LYS A 15 -18.18 -15.73 19.48
CA LYS A 15 -17.97 -17.09 20.00
C LYS A 15 -17.74 -18.13 18.92
N VAL A 16 -18.44 -17.99 17.78
CA VAL A 16 -18.28 -18.90 16.64
C VAL A 16 -16.86 -18.81 16.08
N LEU A 17 -16.28 -17.60 16.04
CA LEU A 17 -14.90 -17.42 15.61
C LEU A 17 -13.91 -18.00 16.63
N GLU A 18 -14.14 -17.77 17.92
CA GLU A 18 -13.29 -18.28 19.00
C GLU A 18 -13.25 -19.82 19.04
N GLU A 19 -14.39 -20.48 18.84
CA GLU A 19 -14.49 -21.94 18.74
C GLU A 19 -13.73 -22.51 17.53
N LEU A 20 -13.63 -21.75 16.44
CA LEU A 20 -12.85 -22.09 15.24
C LEU A 20 -11.35 -21.74 15.37
N GLY A 21 -10.93 -21.16 16.49
CA GLY A 21 -9.56 -20.67 16.69
C GLY A 21 -9.23 -19.41 15.88
N ILE A 22 -10.25 -18.68 15.42
CA ILE A 22 -10.12 -17.45 14.64
C ILE A 22 -10.20 -16.25 15.59
N TYR A 23 -9.19 -15.39 15.56
CA TYR A 23 -9.21 -14.14 16.32
C TYR A 23 -10.16 -13.12 15.67
N ASP A 24 -11.07 -12.55 16.47
CA ASP A 24 -12.05 -11.55 16.02
C ASP A 24 -11.40 -10.18 15.84
N ILE A 25 -10.62 -10.02 14.76
CA ILE A 25 -9.86 -8.82 14.46
C ILE A 25 -10.76 -7.60 14.23
N THR A 26 -10.26 -6.43 14.63
CA THR A 26 -10.77 -5.12 14.21
C THR A 26 -10.28 -4.85 12.80
N LEU A 27 -11.19 -4.87 11.82
CA LEU A 27 -10.84 -4.66 10.41
C LEU A 27 -10.17 -3.30 10.21
N GLY A 28 -9.00 -3.32 9.58
CA GLY A 28 -8.19 -2.12 9.29
C GLY A 28 -7.40 -1.56 10.47
N MET A 29 -7.46 -2.17 11.66
CA MET A 29 -6.61 -1.82 12.80
C MET A 29 -5.68 -2.96 13.21
N ASP A 30 -6.21 -4.18 13.33
CA ASP A 30 -5.48 -5.32 13.91
C ASP A 30 -4.63 -6.08 12.88
N THR A 31 -4.67 -5.68 11.61
CA THR A 31 -3.76 -6.14 10.56
C THR A 31 -2.85 -5.00 10.12
N PRO A 32 -1.71 -4.77 10.78
CA PRO A 32 -0.65 -3.94 10.22
C PRO A 32 -0.07 -4.68 9.01
N LEU A 33 -0.68 -4.49 7.85
CA LEU A 33 -0.18 -5.04 6.59
C LEU A 33 1.11 -4.28 6.24
N PHE A 34 2.25 -4.93 6.45
CA PHE A 34 3.53 -4.45 5.95
C PHE A 34 3.91 -5.23 4.70
N ILE A 35 4.11 -4.52 3.61
CA ILE A 35 4.62 -5.12 2.37
C ILE A 35 6.12 -5.28 2.52
N ASP A 36 6.61 -6.54 2.49
CA ASP A 36 8.04 -6.83 2.38
C ASP A 36 8.40 -7.16 0.92
N PRO A 37 9.07 -6.23 0.20
CA PRO A 37 9.49 -6.45 -1.19
C PRO A 37 10.51 -7.58 -1.36
N LYS A 38 11.13 -8.08 -0.29
CA LYS A 38 12.02 -9.24 -0.39
C LYS A 38 11.24 -10.51 -0.73
N LEU A 39 10.00 -10.64 -0.27
CA LEU A 39 9.16 -11.82 -0.51
C LEU A 39 8.84 -12.03 -2.00
N VAL A 40 8.83 -10.96 -2.80
CA VAL A 40 8.62 -11.10 -4.26
C VAL A 40 9.88 -11.54 -5.02
N SER A 41 11.05 -11.58 -4.36
CA SER A 41 12.31 -11.94 -5.03
C SER A 41 12.41 -13.44 -5.31
N GLU A 42 11.78 -14.26 -4.48
CA GLU A 42 11.81 -15.73 -4.56
C GLU A 42 10.41 -16.30 -4.81
N SER A 43 9.44 -15.46 -5.17
CA SER A 43 8.06 -15.89 -5.36
C SER A 43 7.93 -16.78 -6.60
N LEU A 44 7.30 -17.94 -6.41
CA LEU A 44 6.92 -18.86 -7.50
C LEU A 44 5.50 -18.58 -8.04
N ILE A 45 4.83 -17.56 -7.50
CA ILE A 45 3.49 -17.17 -7.93
C ILE A 45 3.59 -16.54 -9.33
N PRO A 46 2.86 -17.07 -10.34
CA PRO A 46 2.95 -16.57 -11.72
C PRO A 46 2.72 -15.07 -11.85
N GLU A 47 1.80 -14.51 -11.07
CA GLU A 47 1.46 -13.08 -11.03
C GLU A 47 2.62 -12.20 -10.54
N PHE A 48 3.59 -12.77 -9.84
CA PHE A 48 4.76 -12.06 -9.32
C PHE A 48 6.04 -12.28 -10.12
N ILE A 49 5.97 -13.01 -11.24
CA ILE A 49 7.07 -13.07 -12.20
C ILE A 49 7.49 -11.64 -12.58
N ASP A 50 8.80 -11.38 -12.60
CA ASP A 50 9.43 -10.08 -12.86
C ASP A 50 9.12 -8.95 -11.86
N SER A 51 8.31 -9.17 -10.82
CA SER A 51 7.94 -8.13 -9.85
C SER A 51 9.17 -7.48 -9.21
N ARG A 52 10.18 -8.27 -8.87
CA ARG A 52 11.47 -7.76 -8.37
C ARG A 52 12.15 -6.81 -9.37
N ILE A 53 12.20 -7.18 -10.65
CA ILE A 53 12.83 -6.38 -11.70
C ILE A 53 12.06 -5.06 -11.87
N ASN A 54 10.73 -5.13 -11.87
CA ASN A 54 9.85 -3.97 -12.00
C ASN A 54 10.02 -2.98 -10.84
N ILE A 55 10.09 -3.48 -9.60
CA ILE A 55 10.35 -2.66 -8.40
C ILE A 55 11.71 -1.97 -8.52
N ILE A 56 12.78 -2.72 -8.83
CA ILE A 56 14.13 -2.15 -8.96
C ILE A 56 14.17 -1.08 -10.04
N LYS A 57 13.59 -1.36 -11.22
CA LYS A 57 13.54 -0.41 -12.33
C LYS A 57 12.82 0.87 -11.93
N TYR A 58 11.65 0.75 -11.31
CA TYR A 58 10.83 1.88 -10.88
C TYR A 58 11.60 2.82 -9.95
N PHE A 59 12.18 2.29 -8.87
CA PHE A 59 12.92 3.10 -7.91
C PHE A 59 14.26 3.62 -8.47
N SER A 60 14.92 2.87 -9.35
CA SER A 60 16.13 3.32 -10.05
C SER A 60 15.85 4.56 -10.91
N ASP A 61 14.73 4.57 -11.63
CA ASP A 61 14.33 5.71 -12.46
C ASP A 61 13.95 6.94 -11.62
N ILE A 62 13.30 6.74 -10.47
CA ILE A 62 13.05 7.81 -9.50
C ILE A 62 14.37 8.41 -8.99
N ILE A 63 15.35 7.59 -8.61
CA ILE A 63 16.66 8.07 -8.13
C ILE A 63 17.38 8.86 -9.23
N ARG A 64 17.34 8.38 -10.48
CA ARG A 64 17.92 9.10 -11.62
C ARG A 64 17.26 10.46 -11.82
N LEU A 65 15.93 10.53 -11.74
CA LEU A 65 15.17 11.76 -11.87
C LEU A 65 15.45 12.73 -10.72
N LEU A 66 15.57 12.23 -9.49
CA LEU A 66 15.93 13.02 -8.31
C LEU A 66 17.27 13.73 -8.47
N LYS A 67 18.29 13.08 -9.06
CA LYS A 67 19.61 13.68 -9.30
C LYS A 67 19.58 14.90 -10.22
N ILE A 68 18.54 15.02 -11.06
CA ILE A 68 18.41 16.11 -12.04
C ILE A 68 17.22 17.03 -11.78
N SER A 69 16.34 16.70 -10.82
CA SER A 69 15.08 17.41 -10.59
C SER A 69 15.29 18.85 -10.12
N GLY A 70 16.37 19.14 -9.39
CA GLY A 70 16.74 20.49 -8.94
C GLY A 70 17.09 21.47 -10.08
N LYS A 71 17.25 20.98 -11.31
CA LYS A 71 17.62 21.80 -12.48
C LYS A 71 16.42 22.33 -13.27
N SER A 72 15.21 21.85 -12.99
CA SER A 72 14.02 22.24 -13.76
C SER A 72 12.73 21.97 -12.99
N ASP A 73 11.82 22.95 -12.99
CA ASP A 73 10.48 22.77 -12.44
C ASP A 73 9.70 21.62 -13.09
N ARG A 74 9.92 21.36 -14.39
CA ARG A 74 9.30 20.23 -15.08
C ARG A 74 9.75 18.91 -14.46
N MET A 75 11.05 18.77 -14.19
CA MET A 75 11.62 17.55 -13.62
C MET A 75 11.20 17.37 -12.16
N ARG A 76 11.11 18.46 -11.40
CA ARG A 76 10.55 18.45 -10.04
C ARG A 76 9.10 17.99 -10.03
N LYS A 77 8.25 18.52 -10.92
CA LYS A 77 6.85 18.08 -11.05
C LYS A 77 6.73 16.61 -11.44
N GLU A 78 7.54 16.13 -12.38
CA GLU A 78 7.54 14.72 -12.78
C GLU A 78 8.00 13.80 -11.62
N LEU A 79 9.00 14.23 -10.85
CA LEU A 79 9.46 13.50 -9.67
C LEU A 79 8.35 13.40 -8.63
N THR A 80 7.72 14.53 -8.29
CA THR A 80 6.61 14.56 -7.32
C THR A 80 5.47 13.68 -7.79
N LYS A 81 5.12 13.71 -9.09
CA LYS A 81 4.08 12.86 -9.66
C LYS A 81 4.39 11.36 -9.50
N ARG A 82 5.64 10.93 -9.71
CA ARG A 82 6.05 9.52 -9.51
C ARG A 82 6.04 9.14 -8.02
N LEU A 83 6.50 10.03 -7.15
CA LEU A 83 6.46 9.81 -5.71
C LEU A 83 5.03 9.80 -5.13
N ALA A 84 4.11 10.54 -5.74
CA ALA A 84 2.68 10.58 -5.41
C ALA A 84 1.86 9.59 -6.23
N THR A 85 2.32 8.34 -6.31
CA THR A 85 1.58 7.27 -7.00
C THR A 85 0.24 7.04 -6.29
N LYS A 86 -0.83 6.97 -7.10
CA LYS A 86 -2.17 6.70 -6.61
C LYS A 86 -2.31 5.23 -6.27
N GLU A 87 -2.89 4.97 -5.13
CA GLU A 87 -3.23 3.62 -4.70
C GLU A 87 -4.48 3.10 -5.45
N PRO A 88 -4.54 1.79 -5.77
CA PRO A 88 -5.80 1.14 -6.11
C PRO A 88 -6.87 1.33 -5.02
N ILE A 89 -8.11 1.60 -5.45
CA ILE A 89 -9.25 1.81 -4.55
C ILE A 89 -9.48 0.53 -3.72
N GLY A 90 -9.64 0.69 -2.41
CA GLY A 90 -9.97 -0.40 -1.48
C GLY A 90 -8.78 -0.99 -0.71
N LEU A 91 -7.54 -0.69 -1.10
CA LEU A 91 -6.36 -1.18 -0.39
C LEU A 91 -6.12 -0.46 0.95
N SER A 92 -6.36 0.85 1.02
CA SER A 92 -6.27 1.68 2.24
C SER A 92 -4.93 1.62 2.99
N ILE A 93 -3.82 1.41 2.27
CA ILE A 93 -2.44 1.36 2.76
C ILE A 93 -1.73 2.72 2.58
N GLY A 94 -2.18 3.54 1.62
CA GLY A 94 -1.60 4.85 1.33
C GLY A 94 -2.03 5.96 2.28
N TYR A 95 -1.40 7.13 2.13
CA TYR A 95 -1.78 8.35 2.85
C TYR A 95 -3.10 8.89 2.31
N GLY A 96 -4.18 8.70 3.07
CA GLY A 96 -5.52 9.22 2.79
C GLY A 96 -6.18 9.76 4.06
N ASN A 97 -6.97 10.83 3.94
CA ASN A 97 -7.61 11.44 5.11
C ASN A 97 -8.97 10.81 5.47
N LYS A 98 -9.78 10.43 4.46
CA LYS A 98 -11.19 10.00 4.64
C LYS A 98 -11.71 9.06 3.54
N THR A 99 -10.84 8.59 2.67
CA THR A 99 -11.18 7.80 1.48
C THR A 99 -10.15 6.70 1.30
N ASP A 100 -10.55 5.61 0.68
CA ASP A 100 -9.71 4.51 0.19
C ASP A 100 -8.87 4.85 -1.06
N LYS A 101 -8.80 6.15 -1.40
CA LYS A 101 -8.05 6.73 -2.51
C LYS A 101 -6.76 7.39 -2.00
N GLY A 102 -5.86 6.59 -1.45
CA GLY A 102 -4.57 7.06 -0.91
C GLY A 102 -3.53 7.38 -1.97
N THR A 103 -2.45 8.02 -1.53
CA THR A 103 -1.19 8.17 -2.31
C THR A 103 -0.01 7.67 -1.51
N SER A 104 1.09 7.30 -2.18
CA SER A 104 2.32 6.83 -1.52
C SER A 104 3.04 7.89 -0.67
N ILE A 105 2.71 9.18 -0.81
CA ILE A 105 3.16 10.27 0.06
C ILE A 105 1.96 11.13 0.52
N PRO A 106 2.06 11.88 1.62
CA PRO A 106 1.00 12.78 2.09
C PRO A 106 0.71 13.93 1.11
N LYS A 107 -0.54 14.39 1.05
CA LYS A 107 -0.97 15.55 0.23
C LYS A 107 -0.13 16.83 0.40
N PRO A 108 0.34 17.21 1.60
CA PRO A 108 1.20 18.39 1.74
C PRO A 108 2.56 18.27 1.04
N VAL A 109 2.97 17.04 0.69
CA VAL A 109 4.26 16.71 0.07
C VAL A 109 4.10 16.40 -1.43
N ALA A 110 2.88 16.04 -1.86
CA ALA A 110 2.50 15.78 -3.25
C ALA A 110 2.15 17.06 -4.01
#